data_AF-A0A1G2RNR2-F1
#
_entry.id   AF-A0A1G2RNR2-F1
#
_cell.length_a   1.000
_cell.length_b   1.000
_cell.length_c   1.000
_cell.angle_alpha   90.00
_cell.angle_beta   90.00
_cell.angle_gamma   90.00
#
_symmetry.space_group_name_H-M   'P 1'
#
loop_
_entity.id
_entity.type
_entity.pdbx_description
1 polymer ?
#
loop_
_entity_poly.entity_id
_entity_poly.type
_entity_poly.pdbx_seq_one_letter_code
_entity_poly.pdbx_strand_id
1 'polypeptide(L)'
;MGINPKCLFGKMTKINPTEESRIKKGILLLLLANTLLLAPIAAVQGVEIPNPLRANDFNELVEGIINFIFNIALAVAPIMIIVAGFVFVTSGGDRLNIQRAKDIMIYTVAGLFVILISKGLITMIRSLF
;
A
#
# COMPACT_ATOMS: atom_id res chain seq x y z
N MET A 1 -5.01 43.61 -63.26
CA MET A 1 -5.79 43.57 -62.01
C MET A 1 -5.02 42.74 -60.99
N GLY A 2 -4.24 43.39 -60.11
CA GLY A 2 -3.46 42.74 -59.07
C GLY A 2 -3.83 43.33 -57.72
N ILE A 3 -4.48 42.55 -56.86
CA ILE A 3 -4.86 42.95 -55.51
C ILE A 3 -3.56 42.97 -54.68
N ASN A 4 -3.15 44.18 -54.27
CA ASN A 4 -1.95 44.38 -53.47
C ASN A 4 -2.16 43.82 -52.05
N PRO A 5 -1.33 42.89 -51.57
CA PRO A 5 -1.57 42.18 -50.31
C PRO A 5 -1.41 43.07 -49.06
N LYS A 6 -0.91 44.31 -49.19
CA LYS A 6 -0.61 45.18 -48.05
C LYS A 6 -1.82 45.77 -47.33
N CYS A 7 -2.99 45.83 -47.97
CA CYS A 7 -4.21 46.39 -47.33
C CYS A 7 -4.87 45.43 -46.32
N LEU A 8 -4.67 44.11 -46.46
CA LEU A 8 -5.29 43.13 -45.56
C LEU A 8 -4.52 42.95 -44.25
N PHE A 9 -3.23 43.28 -44.24
CA PHE A 9 -2.37 43.06 -43.07
C PHE A 9 -2.49 44.16 -42.00
N GLY A 10 -2.96 45.35 -42.37
CA GLY A 10 -3.00 46.50 -41.46
C GLY A 10 -4.10 46.47 -40.40
N LYS A 11 -5.15 45.64 -40.56
CA LYS A 11 -6.26 45.56 -39.61
C LYS A 11 -6.11 44.50 -38.51
N MET A 12 -5.08 43.64 -38.56
CA MET A 12 -4.89 42.58 -37.56
C MET A 12 -3.95 42.96 -36.39
N THR A 13 -3.38 44.18 -36.38
CA THR A 13 -2.36 44.60 -35.38
C THR A 13 -2.88 45.56 -34.31
N LYS A 14 -4.19 45.58 -34.06
CA LYS A 14 -4.77 46.31 -32.92
C LYS A 14 -5.62 45.36 -32.08
N ILE A 15 -4.95 44.45 -31.37
CA ILE A 15 -5.58 43.72 -30.27
C ILE A 15 -5.83 44.75 -29.14
N ASN A 16 -7.08 44.83 -28.70
CA ASN A 16 -7.57 45.75 -27.68
C ASN A 16 -6.80 45.53 -26.35
N PRO A 17 -6.27 46.58 -25.67
CA PRO A 17 -5.46 46.42 -24.45
C PRO A 17 -6.19 45.72 -23.30
N THR A 18 -7.52 45.66 -23.33
CA THR A 18 -8.32 44.90 -22.36
C THR A 18 -8.36 43.39 -22.65
N GLU A 19 -8.27 42.97 -23.91
CA GLU A 19 -8.20 41.54 -24.30
C GLU A 19 -6.82 40.94 -24.02
N GLU A 20 -5.73 41.67 -24.23
CA GLU A 20 -4.38 41.16 -23.95
C GLU A 20 -4.22 40.76 -22.47
N SER A 21 -4.82 41.52 -21.55
CA SER A 21 -4.79 41.18 -20.11
C SER A 21 -5.62 39.94 -19.76
N ARG A 22 -6.75 39.72 -20.46
CA ARG A 22 -7.62 38.55 -20.25
C ARG A 22 -7.01 37.30 -20.87
N ILE A 23 -6.35 37.44 -22.02
CA ILE A 23 -5.63 36.36 -22.70
C ILE A 23 -4.38 35.97 -21.90
N LYS A 24 -3.58 36.93 -21.42
CA LYS A 24 -2.43 36.65 -20.55
C LYS A 24 -2.82 36.00 -19.22
N LYS A 25 -3.90 36.47 -18.57
CA LYS A 25 -4.44 35.83 -17.36
C LYS A 25 -4.99 34.43 -17.65
N GLY A 26 -5.64 34.22 -18.79
CA GLY A 26 -6.13 32.91 -19.22
C GLY A 26 -5.00 31.92 -19.52
N ILE A 27 -3.97 32.35 -20.26
CA ILE A 27 -2.77 31.55 -20.54
C ILE A 27 -2.00 31.25 -19.26
N LEU A 28 -1.87 32.22 -18.35
CA LEU A 28 -1.26 32.03 -17.03
C LEU A 28 -2.07 31.03 -16.19
N LEU A 29 -3.40 31.12 -16.19
CA LEU A 29 -4.30 30.17 -15.52
C LEU A 29 -4.20 28.76 -16.12
N LEU A 30 -4.09 28.63 -17.44
CA LEU A 30 -3.93 27.34 -18.11
C LEU A 30 -2.56 26.71 -17.84
N LEU A 31 -1.48 27.52 -17.82
CA LEU A 31 -0.15 27.05 -17.44
C LEU A 31 -0.12 26.58 -15.98
N LEU A 32 -0.71 27.38 -15.08
CA LEU A 32 -0.77 27.10 -13.65
C LEU A 32 -1.64 25.86 -13.34
N ALA A 33 -2.76 25.70 -14.06
CA ALA A 33 -3.60 24.51 -13.98
C ALA A 33 -2.87 23.25 -14.44
N ASN A 34 -2.09 23.31 -15.53
CA ASN A 34 -1.34 22.16 -16.04
C ASN A 34 -0.19 21.77 -15.10
N THR A 35 0.49 22.76 -14.49
CA THR A 35 1.49 22.50 -13.45
C THR A 35 0.86 21.94 -12.16
N LEU A 36 -0.37 22.34 -11.81
CA LEU A 36 -1.09 21.88 -10.62
C LEU A 36 -1.64 20.45 -10.80
N LEU A 37 -2.06 20.09 -12.02
CA LEU A 37 -2.56 18.75 -12.37
C LEU A 37 -1.44 17.69 -12.50
N LEU A 38 -0.22 18.08 -12.86
CA LEU A 38 0.95 17.17 -12.92
C LEU A 38 1.75 17.07 -11.62
N ALA A 39 1.42 17.87 -10.58
CA ALA A 39 2.06 17.81 -9.27
C ALA A 39 2.09 16.40 -8.61
N PRO A 40 1.05 15.54 -8.70
CA PRO A 40 1.09 14.23 -8.04
C PRO A 40 2.05 13.23 -8.71
N ILE A 41 2.56 13.51 -9.92
CA ILE A 41 3.40 12.55 -10.66
C ILE A 41 4.85 12.59 -10.17
N ALA A 42 5.29 13.67 -9.50
CA ALA A 42 6.60 13.74 -8.84
C ALA A 42 6.67 12.88 -7.56
N ALA A 43 5.53 12.41 -7.06
CA ALA A 43 5.46 11.46 -5.94
C ALA A 43 5.42 9.99 -6.40
N VAL A 44 5.43 9.70 -7.70
CA VAL A 44 5.71 8.35 -8.21
C VAL A 44 7.23 8.16 -8.15
N GLN A 45 7.74 8.09 -6.92
CA GLN A 45 8.96 7.35 -6.66
C GLN A 45 8.68 5.96 -7.21
N GLY A 46 9.58 5.46 -8.05
CA GLY A 46 9.42 4.15 -8.67
C GLY A 46 8.90 3.17 -7.64
N VAL A 47 7.90 2.37 -8.01
CA VAL A 47 7.59 1.16 -7.25
C VAL A 47 8.83 0.28 -7.43
N GLU A 48 9.86 0.58 -6.64
CA GLU A 48 10.76 -0.43 -6.15
C GLU A 48 9.79 -1.47 -5.62
N ILE A 49 9.74 -2.63 -6.27
CA ILE A 49 9.26 -3.81 -5.59
C ILE A 49 10.45 -4.11 -4.68
N PRO A 50 10.48 -3.60 -3.41
CA PRO A 50 11.51 -4.03 -2.50
C PRO A 50 11.39 -5.54 -2.49
N ASN A 51 12.52 -6.23 -2.69
CA ASN A 51 12.57 -7.66 -2.53
C ASN A 51 11.78 -7.97 -1.23
N PRO A 52 10.62 -8.64 -1.28
CA PRO A 52 9.78 -8.82 -0.10
C PRO A 52 10.49 -9.67 0.97
N LEU A 53 11.65 -10.22 0.60
CA LEU A 53 12.58 -10.96 1.45
C LEU A 53 13.77 -10.12 1.98
N ARG A 54 13.96 -8.87 1.52
CA ARG A 54 15.02 -7.91 1.93
C ARG A 54 16.37 -8.54 2.30
N ALA A 55 16.79 -9.59 1.58
CA ALA A 55 17.93 -10.38 1.99
C ALA A 55 19.16 -10.03 1.17
N ASN A 56 20.13 -9.37 1.81
CA ASN A 56 21.49 -9.28 1.29
C ASN A 56 22.38 -10.39 1.89
N ASP A 57 21.96 -10.98 3.01
CA ASP A 57 22.62 -12.06 3.75
C ASP A 57 21.64 -13.18 4.16
N PHE A 58 22.17 -14.39 4.41
CA PHE A 58 21.37 -15.56 4.85
C PHE A 58 20.58 -15.28 6.14
N ASN A 59 21.14 -14.46 7.04
CA ASN A 59 20.53 -14.15 8.32
C ASN A 59 19.33 -13.19 8.17
N GLU A 60 19.44 -12.17 7.32
CA GLU A 60 18.34 -11.25 7.01
C GLU A 60 17.19 -11.97 6.29
N LEU A 61 17.50 -12.96 5.45
CA LEU A 61 16.50 -13.78 4.76
C LEU A 61 15.65 -14.57 5.75
N VAL A 62 16.29 -15.20 6.74
CA VAL A 62 15.62 -15.95 7.80
C VAL A 62 14.75 -15.02 8.66
N GLU A 63 15.27 -13.85 9.04
CA GLU A 63 14.49 -12.86 9.79
C GLU A 63 13.28 -12.33 9.01
N GLY A 64 13.46 -12.06 7.71
CA GLY A 64 12.38 -11.60 6.84
C GLY A 64 11.25 -12.62 6.76
N ILE A 65 11.58 -13.91 6.57
CA ILE A 65 10.59 -14.99 6.56
C ILE A 65 9.87 -15.12 7.90
N ILE A 66 10.62 -15.10 9.02
CA ILE A 66 10.03 -15.20 10.36
C ILE A 66 9.06 -14.04 10.60
N ASN A 67 9.46 -12.80 10.31
CA ASN A 67 8.61 -11.63 10.50
C ASN A 67 7.37 -11.64 9.60
N PHE A 68 7.49 -12.13 8.37
CA PHE A 68 6.36 -12.29 7.47
C PHE A 68 5.33 -13.30 7.99
N ILE A 69 5.79 -14.48 8.42
CA ILE A 69 4.93 -15.51 9.03
C ILE A 69 4.30 -14.98 10.31
N PHE A 70 5.05 -14.26 11.14
CA PHE A 70 4.58 -13.68 12.40
C PHE A 70 3.42 -12.70 12.17
N ASN A 71 3.53 -11.81 11.19
CA ASN A 71 2.50 -10.84 10.84
C ASN A 71 1.21 -11.52 10.36
N ILE A 72 1.33 -12.55 9.51
CA ILE A 72 0.16 -13.32 9.04
C ILE A 72 -0.47 -14.09 10.21
N ALA A 73 0.34 -14.74 11.04
CA ALA A 73 -0.15 -15.51 12.17
C ALA A 73 -0.89 -14.64 13.19
N LEU A 74 -0.39 -13.44 13.49
CA LEU A 74 -1.06 -12.47 14.38
C LEU A 74 -2.43 -12.05 13.85
N ALA A 75 -2.60 -11.91 12.53
CA ALA A 75 -3.87 -11.57 11.92
C ALA A 75 -4.84 -12.76 11.89
N VAL A 76 -4.35 -13.96 11.60
CA VAL A 76 -5.18 -15.17 11.42
C VAL A 76 -5.58 -15.82 12.75
N ALA A 77 -4.70 -15.80 13.75
CA ALA A 77 -4.94 -16.42 15.05
C ALA A 77 -6.28 -16.00 15.73
N PRO A 78 -6.60 -14.70 15.88
CA PRO A 78 -7.86 -14.29 16.52
C PRO A 78 -9.09 -14.75 15.72
N ILE A 79 -9.00 -14.78 14.39
CA ILE A 79 -10.09 -15.27 13.52
C ILE A 79 -10.37 -16.75 13.81
N MET A 80 -9.30 -17.56 13.89
CA MET A 80 -9.42 -18.99 14.19
C MET A 80 -9.97 -19.26 15.59
N ILE A 81 -9.59 -18.44 16.59
CA ILE A 81 -10.15 -18.53 17.96
C ILE A 81 -11.66 -18.24 17.94
N ILE A 82 -12.09 -17.22 17.20
CA ILE A 82 -13.51 -16.87 17.08
C ILE A 82 -14.29 -18.02 16.43
N VAL A 83 -13.78 -18.57 15.31
CA VAL A 83 -14.42 -19.69 14.62
C VAL A 83 -14.52 -20.91 15.54
N ALA A 84 -13.44 -21.25 16.26
CA ALA A 84 -13.44 -22.34 17.24
C ALA A 84 -14.49 -22.12 18.34
N GLY A 85 -14.59 -20.88 18.86
CA GLY A 85 -15.58 -20.51 19.87
C GLY A 85 -17.02 -20.65 19.36
N PHE A 86 -17.30 -20.21 18.13
CA PHE A 86 -18.62 -20.37 17.52
C PHE A 86 -18.99 -21.84 17.36
N VAL A 87 -18.07 -22.66 16.83
CA VAL A 87 -18.31 -24.10 16.67
C VAL A 87 -18.53 -24.75 18.05
N PHE A 88 -17.78 -24.35 19.07
CA PHE A 88 -17.94 -24.89 20.42
C PHE A 88 -19.32 -24.60 21.00
N VAL A 89 -19.80 -23.35 20.90
CA VAL A 89 -21.11 -22.93 21.44
C VAL A 89 -22.27 -23.52 20.63
N THR A 90 -22.15 -23.59 19.30
CA THR A 90 -23.23 -24.10 18.43
C THR A 90 -23.31 -25.63 18.36
N SER A 91 -22.35 -26.36 18.94
CA SER A 91 -22.31 -27.82 18.87
C SER A 91 -23.47 -28.54 19.56
N GLY A 92 -24.21 -27.90 20.47
CA GLY A 92 -25.45 -28.44 21.03
C GLY A 92 -25.36 -29.83 21.71
N GLY A 93 -24.15 -30.30 22.05
CA GLY A 93 -23.92 -31.64 22.61
C GLY A 93 -23.40 -32.70 21.64
N ASP A 94 -23.27 -32.39 20.35
CA ASP A 94 -22.62 -33.28 19.38
C ASP A 94 -21.12 -33.42 19.68
N ARG A 95 -20.71 -34.65 20.01
CA ARG A 95 -19.33 -35.01 20.36
C ARG A 95 -18.34 -34.66 19.24
N LEU A 96 -18.75 -34.78 17.97
CA LEU A 96 -17.86 -34.56 16.84
C LEU A 96 -17.50 -33.07 16.70
N ASN A 97 -18.49 -32.19 16.78
CA ASN A 97 -18.27 -30.75 16.65
C ASN A 97 -17.55 -30.17 17.88
N ILE A 98 -17.80 -30.71 19.08
CA ILE A 98 -17.04 -30.33 20.28
C ILE A 98 -15.56 -30.73 20.16
N GLN A 99 -15.25 -31.93 19.65
CA GLN A 99 -13.86 -32.32 19.42
C GLN A 99 -13.18 -31.41 18.40
N ARG A 100 -13.84 -31.16 17.26
CA ARG A 100 -13.29 -30.26 16.23
C ARG A 100 -12.99 -28.86 16.77
N ALA A 101 -13.90 -28.28 17.55
CA ALA A 101 -13.68 -26.98 18.16
C ALA A 101 -12.45 -26.97 19.10
N LYS A 102 -12.30 -28.03 19.91
CA LYS A 102 -11.13 -28.19 20.79
C LYS A 102 -9.84 -28.33 19.99
N ASP A 103 -9.85 -29.12 18.93
CA ASP A 103 -8.68 -29.30 18.07
C ASP A 103 -8.25 -27.98 17.46
N ILE A 104 -9.19 -27.22 16.86
CA ILE A 104 -8.90 -25.90 16.29
C ILE A 104 -8.30 -24.97 17.35
N MET A 105 -8.86 -24.97 18.57
CA MET A 105 -8.36 -24.14 19.66
C MET A 105 -6.94 -24.55 20.09
N ILE A 106 -6.68 -25.86 20.25
CA ILE A 106 -5.36 -26.39 20.62
C ILE A 106 -4.33 -26.08 19.53
N TYR A 107 -4.65 -26.32 18.25
CA TYR A 107 -3.74 -26.03 17.15
C TYR A 107 -3.46 -24.54 17.01
N THR A 108 -4.46 -23.68 17.24
CA THR A 108 -4.27 -22.22 17.20
C THR A 108 -3.37 -21.75 18.34
N VAL A 109 -3.59 -22.24 19.56
CA VAL A 109 -2.75 -21.91 20.73
C VAL A 109 -1.34 -22.46 20.55
N ALA A 110 -1.19 -23.70 20.12
CA ALA A 110 0.11 -24.33 19.88
C ALA A 110 0.90 -23.56 18.80
N GLY A 111 0.27 -23.17 17.70
CA GLY A 111 0.88 -22.36 16.65
C GLY A 111 1.38 -21.01 17.18
N LEU A 112 0.55 -20.29 17.93
CA LEU A 112 0.94 -19.03 18.54
C LEU A 112 2.09 -19.22 19.55
N PHE A 113 2.06 -20.30 20.32
CA PHE A 113 3.09 -20.61 21.31
C PHE A 113 4.46 -20.87 20.67
N VAL A 114 4.51 -21.66 19.60
CA VAL A 114 5.73 -21.94 18.84
C VAL A 114 6.34 -20.65 18.29
N ILE A 115 5.50 -19.75 17.78
CA ILE A 115 5.93 -18.47 17.22
C ILE A 115 6.53 -17.56 18.30
N LEU A 116 5.90 -17.49 19.48
CA LEU A 116 6.41 -16.71 20.61
C LEU A 116 7.76 -17.23 21.11
N ILE A 117 7.90 -18.55 21.24
CA ILE A 117 9.16 -19.20 21.67
C ILE A 117 10.26 -18.95 20.63
N SER A 118 9.95 -19.09 19.33
CA SER A 118 10.92 -18.86 18.26
C SER A 118 11.57 -17.49 18.41
N LYS A 119 10.77 -16.42 18.47
CA LYS A 119 11.31 -15.06 18.60
C LYS A 119 12.08 -14.85 19.92
N GLY A 120 11.59 -15.42 21.02
CA GLY A 120 12.27 -15.38 22.31
C GLY A 120 13.66 -16.01 22.27
N LEU A 121 13.78 -17.18 21.63
CA LEU A 121 15.03 -17.92 21.54
C LEU A 121 16.06 -17.20 20.66
N ILE A 122 15.66 -16.66 19.50
CA ILE A 122 16.55 -15.86 18.64
C ILE A 122 17.09 -14.64 19.41
N THR A 123 16.24 -13.98 20.19
CA THR A 123 16.64 -12.78 20.95
C THR A 123 17.63 -13.13 22.06
N MET A 124 17.44 -14.26 22.75
CA MET A 124 18.39 -14.73 23.76
C MET A 124 19.75 -15.05 23.15
N ILE A 125 19.79 -15.74 22.02
CA ILE A 125 21.05 -16.07 21.34
C ILE A 125 21.80 -14.79 20.93
N ARG A 126 21.11 -13.77 20.40
CA ARG A 126 21.73 -12.47 20.06
C ARG A 126 22.20 -11.65 21.27
N SER A 127 21.64 -11.90 22.46
CA SER A 127 22.06 -11.18 23.66
C SER A 127 23.32 -11.76 24.30
N LEU A 128 23.67 -13.00 23.97
CA LEU A 128 24.80 -13.73 24.54
C LEU A 128 26.09 -13.62 23.71
N PHE A 129 25.99 -13.22 22.44
CA PHE A 129 27.10 -13.00 21.51
C PHE A 129 27.10 -11.54 21.06
#